data_AF-A0A259DC71-F1
#
_entry.id   AF-A0A259DC71-F1
#
_cell.length_a   1.000
_cell.length_b   1.000
_cell.length_c   1.000
_cell.angle_alpha   90.00
_cell.angle_beta   90.00
_cell.angle_gamma   90.00
#
_symmetry.space_group_name_H-M   'P 1'
#
loop_
_entity.id
_entity.type
_entity.pdbx_description
1 polymer ?
#
loop_
_entity_poly.entity_id
_entity_poly.type
_entity_poly.pdbx_seq_one_letter_code
_entity_poly.pdbx_strand_id
1 'polypeptide(L)'
;HYYLQGLHQSTDVAELLINKTFWDKLPADLKVIIETAVSATIAETYTFNVYRNAVALEKLKKDHGVTVHDTPKEFFTAFQKATAVVYTRESEKNPFFKEVLDSQRKFAGIVVPYWTQINGLYYNIGATVVNNKKK
;
A
#
# COMPACT_ATOMS: atom_id res chain seq x y z
N HIS A 1 -22.59 1.23 -0.82
CA HIS A 1 -21.72 1.52 0.34
C HIS A 1 -20.31 1.10 0.02
N TYR A 2 -19.32 1.95 0.27
CA TYR A 2 -17.91 1.66 0.00
C TYR A 2 -17.04 2.12 1.18
N TYR A 3 -16.27 1.20 1.76
CA TYR A 3 -15.27 1.51 2.78
C TYR A 3 -13.94 1.78 2.08
N LEU A 4 -13.45 3.02 2.15
CA LEU A 4 -12.35 3.46 1.30
C LEU A 4 -11.01 2.84 1.71
N GLN A 5 -10.79 2.63 3.02
CA GLN A 5 -9.50 2.14 3.53
C GLN A 5 -9.45 0.61 3.54
N GLY A 6 -8.78 0.03 2.54
CA GLY A 6 -8.49 -1.41 2.49
C GLY A 6 -7.31 -1.81 3.39
N LEU A 7 -7.56 -2.62 4.41
CA LEU A 7 -6.48 -3.12 5.30
C LEU A 7 -5.66 -4.26 4.70
N HIS A 8 -6.25 -5.05 3.81
CA HIS A 8 -5.59 -6.19 3.17
C HIS A 8 -4.47 -5.78 2.21
N GLN A 9 -4.56 -4.57 1.64
CA GLN A 9 -3.60 -4.01 0.69
C GLN A 9 -3.39 -2.52 1.01
N SER A 10 -2.82 -2.24 2.19
CA SER A 10 -2.50 -0.87 2.60
C SER A 10 -1.41 -0.21 1.75
N THR A 11 -0.69 -1.02 0.98
CA THR A 11 0.25 -0.61 -0.06
C THR A 11 0.22 -1.67 -1.14
N ASP A 12 0.30 -1.25 -2.39
CA ASP A 12 0.44 -2.16 -3.53
C ASP A 12 1.72 -1.81 -4.29
N VAL A 13 2.56 -2.81 -4.53
CA VAL A 13 3.82 -2.66 -5.25
C VAL A 13 3.76 -3.66 -6.40
N ALA A 14 3.55 -3.13 -7.61
CA ALA A 14 3.58 -3.95 -8.81
C ALA A 14 4.99 -4.52 -9.04
N GLU A 15 5.05 -5.72 -9.63
CA GLU A 15 6.29 -6.39 -9.99
C GLU A 15 6.37 -6.66 -11.50
N LEU A 16 7.60 -6.64 -12.02
CA LEU A 16 7.91 -7.13 -13.35
C LEU A 16 8.63 -8.47 -13.21
N LEU A 17 7.99 -9.55 -13.64
CA LEU A 17 8.58 -10.89 -13.64
C LEU A 17 9.20 -11.17 -15.01
N ILE A 18 10.49 -11.51 -15.02
CA ILE A 18 11.24 -11.82 -16.24
C ILE A 18 11.79 -13.25 -16.16
N ASN A 19 11.71 -14.00 -17.26
CA ASN A 19 12.35 -15.30 -17.34
C ASN A 19 13.87 -15.18 -17.07
N LYS A 20 14.37 -15.99 -16.13
CA LYS A 20 15.78 -15.93 -15.71
C LYS A 20 16.77 -16.18 -16.86
N THR A 21 16.51 -17.18 -17.70
CA THR A 21 17.41 -17.50 -18.83
C THR A 21 17.48 -16.36 -19.85
N PHE A 22 16.36 -15.68 -20.09
CA PHE A 22 16.34 -14.49 -20.92
C PHE A 22 17.11 -13.34 -20.26
N TRP A 23 16.83 -13.06 -18.99
CA TRP A 23 17.51 -12.01 -18.23
C TRP A 23 19.02 -12.20 -18.23
N ASP A 24 19.49 -13.42 -17.94
CA ASP A 24 20.92 -13.71 -17.83
C ASP A 24 21.67 -13.47 -19.14
N LYS A 25 21.02 -13.65 -20.29
CA LYS A 25 21.56 -13.40 -21.64
C LYS A 25 21.61 -11.91 -22.02
N LEU A 26 20.92 -11.03 -21.29
CA LEU A 26 20.95 -9.61 -21.61
C LEU A 26 22.32 -9.01 -21.32
N PRO A 27 22.84 -8.16 -22.22
CA PRO A 27 23.97 -7.29 -21.93
C PRO A 27 23.71 -6.39 -20.70
N ALA A 28 24.79 -5.97 -20.04
CA ALA A 28 24.71 -5.25 -18.76
C ALA A 28 23.97 -3.91 -18.86
N ASP A 29 24.15 -3.17 -19.96
CA ASP A 29 23.45 -1.92 -20.25
C ASP A 29 21.94 -2.12 -20.35
N LEU A 30 21.48 -3.17 -21.04
CA LEU A 30 20.05 -3.47 -21.14
C LEU A 30 19.43 -3.87 -19.79
N LYS A 31 20.17 -4.59 -18.93
CA LYS A 31 19.71 -4.88 -17.56
C LYS A 31 19.49 -3.60 -16.77
N VAL A 32 20.45 -2.67 -16.81
CA VAL A 32 20.36 -1.37 -16.13
C VAL A 32 19.19 -0.54 -16.67
N ILE A 33 18.97 -0.53 -17.99
CA ILE A 33 17.82 0.17 -18.60
C ILE A 33 16.50 -0.39 -18.06
N ILE A 34 16.36 -1.71 -17.97
CA ILE A 34 15.14 -2.34 -17.43
C ILE A 34 14.95 -2.01 -15.94
N GLU A 35 15.99 -2.15 -15.12
CA GLU A 35 15.92 -1.82 -13.68
C GLU A 35 15.56 -0.35 -13.44
N THR A 36 16.10 0.54 -14.27
CA THR A 36 15.79 1.98 -14.22
C THR A 36 14.34 2.23 -14.63
N ALA A 37 13.88 1.62 -15.72
CA ALA A 37 12.51 1.76 -16.19
C ALA A 37 11.51 1.27 -15.14
N VAL A 38 11.74 0.10 -14.55
CA VAL A 38 10.87 -0.45 -13.47
C VAL A 38 10.83 0.51 -12.28
N SER A 39 11.98 1.01 -11.84
CA SER A 39 12.05 1.97 -10.72
C SER A 39 11.28 3.26 -11.02
N ALA A 40 11.42 3.79 -12.24
CA ALA A 40 10.69 4.97 -12.69
C ALA A 40 9.18 4.73 -12.76
N THR A 41 8.75 3.58 -13.31
CA THR A 41 7.34 3.22 -13.42
C THR A 41 6.66 3.09 -12.06
N ILE A 42 7.35 2.53 -11.05
CA ILE A 42 6.81 2.47 -9.70
C ILE A 42 6.56 3.89 -9.17
N ALA A 43 7.54 4.79 -9.27
CA ALA A 43 7.40 6.18 -8.82
C ALA A 43 6.27 6.93 -9.55
N GLU A 44 6.18 6.75 -10.88
CA GLU A 44 5.12 7.33 -11.68
C GLU A 44 3.74 6.81 -11.25
N THR A 45 3.59 5.49 -11.09
CA THR A 45 2.31 4.85 -10.72
C THR A 45 1.76 5.40 -9.39
N TYR A 46 2.63 5.57 -8.39
CA TYR A 46 2.23 6.15 -7.10
C TYR A 46 1.63 7.54 -7.25
N THR A 47 2.25 8.42 -8.04
CA THR A 47 1.76 9.79 -8.23
C THR A 47 0.55 9.86 -9.15
N PHE A 48 0.54 9.04 -10.20
CA PHE A 48 -0.51 8.96 -11.20
C PHE A 48 -1.87 8.53 -10.62
N ASN A 49 -1.86 7.57 -9.69
CA ASN A 49 -3.08 7.02 -9.12
C ASN A 49 -3.81 7.99 -8.18
N VAL A 50 -3.11 8.94 -7.53
CA VAL A 50 -3.72 9.86 -6.55
C VAL A 50 -4.85 10.68 -7.18
N TYR A 51 -4.56 11.39 -8.27
CA TYR A 51 -5.56 12.25 -8.92
C TYR A 51 -6.67 11.42 -9.57
N ARG A 52 -6.30 10.34 -10.27
CA ARG A 52 -7.26 9.50 -10.99
C ARG A 52 -8.25 8.81 -10.06
N ASN A 53 -7.78 8.29 -8.92
CA ASN A 53 -8.67 7.68 -7.93
C ASN A 53 -9.59 8.72 -7.29
N ALA A 54 -9.12 9.96 -7.06
CA ALA A 54 -9.97 11.04 -6.57
C ALA A 54 -11.10 11.38 -7.56
N VAL A 55 -10.79 11.50 -8.86
CA VAL A 55 -11.78 11.74 -9.92
C VAL A 55 -12.78 10.58 -10.02
N ALA A 56 -12.29 9.33 -9.97
CA ALA A 56 -13.15 8.15 -10.01
C ALA A 56 -14.09 8.09 -8.80
N LEU A 57 -13.60 8.39 -7.59
CA LEU A 57 -14.43 8.41 -6.38
C LEU A 57 -15.52 9.48 -6.44
N GLU A 58 -15.22 10.65 -6.99
CA GLU A 58 -16.22 11.70 -7.22
C GLU A 58 -17.31 11.24 -8.19
N LYS A 59 -16.93 10.52 -9.27
CA LYS A 59 -17.89 9.92 -10.20
C LYS A 59 -18.77 8.88 -9.50
N LEU A 60 -18.19 7.98 -8.71
CA LEU A 60 -18.92 6.96 -7.95
C LEU A 60 -19.96 7.61 -7.01
N LYS A 61 -19.60 8.72 -6.37
CA LYS A 61 -20.51 9.44 -5.47
C LYS A 61 -21.64 10.13 -6.24
N LYS A 62 -21.31 10.89 -7.30
CA LYS A 62 -22.26 11.76 -8.01
C LYS A 62 -23.18 11.00 -8.95
N ASP A 63 -22.61 10.08 -9.73
CA ASP A 63 -23.31 9.46 -10.85
C ASP A 63 -23.92 8.11 -10.45
N HIS A 64 -23.34 7.46 -9.43
CA HIS A 64 -23.71 6.11 -9.02
C HIS A 64 -24.23 6.01 -7.58
N GLY A 65 -24.39 7.15 -6.88
CA GLY A 65 -24.98 7.20 -5.53
C GLY A 65 -24.18 6.44 -4.47
N VAL A 66 -22.87 6.24 -4.66
CA VAL A 66 -22.04 5.50 -3.70
C VAL A 66 -21.76 6.35 -2.46
N THR A 67 -22.23 5.86 -1.30
CA THR A 67 -21.83 6.41 0.01
C THR A 67 -20.51 5.82 0.47
N VAL A 68 -19.53 6.69 0.71
CA VAL A 68 -18.19 6.37 1.22
C VAL A 68 -18.19 6.39 2.75
N HIS A 69 -17.54 5.39 3.35
CA HIS A 69 -17.42 5.22 4.79
C HIS A 69 -15.94 5.09 5.18
N ASP A 70 -15.64 5.52 6.40
CA ASP A 70 -14.37 5.18 7.05
C ASP A 70 -14.43 3.76 7.63
N THR A 71 -13.32 3.04 7.53
CA THR A 71 -13.17 1.74 8.17
C THR A 71 -13.34 1.87 9.70
N PRO A 72 -14.26 1.10 10.32
CA PRO A 72 -14.50 1.18 11.76
C PRO A 72 -13.27 0.85 12.59
N LYS A 73 -13.11 1.52 13.75
CA LYS A 73 -11.89 1.40 14.58
C LYS A 73 -11.66 -0.01 15.12
N GLU A 74 -12.73 -0.73 15.41
CA GLU A 74 -12.72 -2.12 15.87
C GLU A 74 -12.17 -3.08 14.81
N PHE A 75 -12.32 -2.74 13.52
CA PHE A 75 -11.89 -3.59 12.41
C PHE A 75 -10.37 -3.73 12.35
N PHE A 76 -9.63 -2.67 12.68
CA PHE A 76 -8.16 -2.71 12.73
C PHE A 76 -7.65 -3.74 13.75
N THR A 77 -8.23 -3.75 14.96
CA THR A 77 -7.87 -4.71 16.01
C THR A 77 -8.23 -6.14 15.62
N ALA A 78 -9.41 -6.35 15.04
CA ALA A 78 -9.83 -7.68 14.57
C ALA A 78 -8.91 -8.20 13.46
N PHE A 79 -8.58 -7.34 12.49
CA PHE A 79 -7.69 -7.67 11.38
C PHE A 79 -6.28 -8.03 11.86
N GLN A 80 -5.71 -7.26 12.80
CA GLN A 80 -4.39 -7.56 13.39
C GLN A 80 -4.36 -8.92 14.07
N LYS A 81 -5.39 -9.25 14.86
CA LYS A 81 -5.50 -10.56 15.52
C LYS A 81 -5.57 -11.70 14.51
N ALA A 82 -6.42 -11.56 13.49
CA ALA A 82 -6.55 -12.58 12.44
C ALA A 82 -5.24 -12.77 11.65
N THR A 83 -4.58 -11.66 11.30
CA THR A 83 -3.30 -11.67 10.57
C THR A 83 -2.20 -12.36 11.39
N ALA A 84 -2.13 -12.11 12.69
CA ALA A 84 -1.15 -12.75 13.57
C ALA A 84 -1.30 -14.28 13.58
N VAL A 85 -2.54 -14.80 13.61
CA VAL A 85 -2.81 -16.25 13.55
C VAL A 85 -2.25 -16.84 12.25
N VAL A 86 -2.54 -16.22 11.11
CA VAL A 86 -2.05 -16.69 9.80
C VAL A 86 -0.53 -16.63 9.74
N TYR A 87 0.05 -15.49 10.11
CA TYR A 87 1.51 -15.30 10.05
C TYR A 87 2.28 -16.28 10.92
N THR A 88 1.83 -16.53 12.15
CA THR A 88 2.44 -17.54 13.02
C THR A 88 2.38 -18.91 12.35
N ARG A 89 1.20 -19.33 11.92
CA ARG A 89 1.00 -20.64 11.28
C ARG A 89 1.85 -20.82 10.03
N GLU A 90 1.95 -19.83 9.16
CA GLU A 90 2.75 -19.93 7.93
C GLU A 90 4.26 -19.87 8.23
N SER A 91 4.68 -19.09 9.24
CA SER A 91 6.08 -19.02 9.65
C SER A 91 6.61 -20.30 10.30
N GLU A 92 5.75 -21.06 10.98
CA GLU A 92 6.10 -22.36 11.55
C GLU A 92 6.28 -23.43 10.48
N LYS A 93 5.58 -23.30 9.34
CA LYS A 93 5.59 -24.27 8.25
C LYS A 93 6.65 -24.00 7.19
N ASN A 94 7.02 -22.73 6.99
CA ASN A 94 7.88 -22.32 5.89
C ASN A 94 9.02 -21.40 6.39
N PRO A 95 10.26 -21.91 6.45
CA PRO A 95 11.42 -21.12 6.87
C PRO A 95 11.65 -19.85 6.03
N PHE A 96 11.40 -19.90 4.72
CA PHE A 96 11.54 -18.72 3.86
C PHE A 96 10.47 -17.68 4.15
N PHE A 97 9.22 -18.11 4.38
CA PHE A 97 8.16 -17.20 4.83
C PHE A 97 8.54 -16.52 6.15
N LYS A 98 9.08 -17.28 7.11
CA LYS A 98 9.56 -16.75 8.39
C LYS A 98 10.66 -15.70 8.19
N GLU A 99 11.66 -15.99 7.35
CA GLU A 99 12.75 -15.06 7.04
C GLU A 99 12.23 -13.73 6.48
N VAL A 100 11.35 -13.79 5.47
CA VAL A 100 10.75 -12.59 4.85
C VAL A 100 9.90 -11.82 5.86
N LEU A 101 9.07 -12.50 6.65
CA LEU A 101 8.23 -11.87 7.67
C LEU A 101 9.07 -11.17 8.75
N ASP A 102 10.14 -11.82 9.21
CA ASP A 102 11.03 -11.24 10.23
C ASP A 102 11.78 -10.01 9.68
N SER A 103 12.20 -10.06 8.41
CA SER A 103 12.78 -8.90 7.69
C SER A 103 11.79 -7.73 7.60
N GLN A 104 10.55 -7.99 7.18
CA GLN A 104 9.49 -6.97 7.12
C GLN A 104 9.18 -6.38 8.49
N ARG A 105 9.11 -7.21 9.55
CA ARG A 105 8.87 -6.75 10.94
C ARG A 105 10.01 -5.87 11.45
N LYS A 106 11.27 -6.22 11.16
CA LYS A 106 12.43 -5.41 11.53
C LYS A 106 12.36 -4.03 10.89
N PHE A 107 12.05 -3.97 9.60
CA PHE A 107 11.83 -2.70 8.90
C PHE A 107 10.67 -1.91 9.50
N ALA A 108 9.52 -2.56 9.69
CA ALA A 108 8.31 -1.92 10.22
C ALA A 108 8.52 -1.36 11.64
N GLY A 109 9.27 -2.05 12.50
CA GLY A 109 9.58 -1.58 13.85
C GLY A 109 10.34 -0.25 13.89
N ILE A 110 11.13 0.06 12.86
CA ILE A 110 11.85 1.32 12.73
C ILE A 110 11.00 2.35 12.00
N VAL A 111 10.38 1.95 10.89
CA VAL A 111 9.77 2.90 9.94
C VAL A 111 8.35 3.29 10.30
N VAL A 112 7.52 2.35 10.77
CA VAL A 112 6.09 2.63 11.05
C VAL A 112 5.89 3.72 12.11
N PRO A 113 6.63 3.75 13.24
CA PRO A 113 6.46 4.83 14.23
C PRO A 113 6.73 6.21 13.64
N TYR A 114 7.85 6.37 12.93
CA TYR A 114 8.21 7.62 12.25
C TYR A 114 7.19 7.99 11.16
N TRP A 115 6.87 7.05 10.28
CA TRP A 115 5.98 7.27 9.14
C TRP A 115 4.55 7.64 9.58
N THR A 116 4.04 6.99 10.63
CA THR A 116 2.72 7.28 11.19
C THR A 116 2.67 8.71 11.74
N GLN A 117 3.72 9.14 12.44
CA GLN A 117 3.78 10.48 13.01
C GLN A 117 3.76 11.56 11.93
N ILE A 118 4.57 11.44 10.88
CA ILE A 118 4.62 12.46 9.82
C ILE A 118 3.35 12.49 8.97
N ASN A 119 2.70 11.34 8.73
CA ASN A 119 1.43 11.30 8.01
C ASN A 119 0.28 11.89 8.82
N GLY A 120 0.34 11.78 10.15
CA GLY A 120 -0.62 12.41 11.05
C GLY A 120 -0.73 13.92 10.83
N LEU A 121 0.39 14.61 10.53
CA LEU A 121 0.37 16.04 10.22
C LEU A 121 -0.48 16.34 8.97
N TYR A 122 -0.24 15.65 7.86
CA TYR A 122 -0.96 15.87 6.62
C TYR A 122 -2.46 15.56 6.76
N TYR A 123 -2.80 14.47 7.45
CA TYR A 123 -4.18 14.15 7.78
C TYR A 123 -4.86 15.28 8.57
N ASN A 124 -4.21 15.76 9.63
CA ASN A 124 -4.77 16.80 10.50
C ASN A 124 -5.01 18.10 9.73
N ILE A 125 -4.05 18.55 8.91
CA ILE A 125 -4.19 19.75 8.08
C ILE A 125 -5.40 19.60 7.13
N GLY A 126 -5.48 18.48 6.41
CA GLY A 126 -6.58 18.21 5.48
C GLY A 126 -7.94 18.17 6.18
N ALA A 127 -8.03 17.47 7.31
CA ALA A 127 -9.26 17.34 8.09
C ALA A 127 -9.76 18.68 8.62
N THR A 128 -8.87 19.56 9.11
CA THR A 128 -9.25 20.90 9.58
C THR A 128 -9.87 21.74 8.45
N VAL A 129 -9.29 21.72 7.26
CA VAL A 129 -9.81 22.47 6.10
C VAL A 129 -11.18 21.93 5.68
N VAL A 130 -11.34 20.61 5.59
CA VAL A 130 -12.61 19.99 5.19
C VAL A 130 -13.72 20.25 6.22
N ASN A 131 -13.40 20.14 7.51
CA ASN A 131 -14.38 20.34 8.59
C ASN A 131 -14.83 21.81 8.70
N ASN A 132 -13.93 22.77 8.44
CA ASN A 132 -14.30 24.18 8.42
C ASN A 132 -15.21 24.54 7.23
N LYS A 133 -15.14 23.82 6.11
CA LYS A 133 -16.07 24.00 4.96
C LYS A 133 -17.48 23.45 5.20
N LYS A 134 -17.67 22.60 6.22
CA LYS A 134 -18.96 22.01 6.59
C LYS A 134 -19.70 22.82 7.67
N LYS A 135 -19.05 23.81 8.28
CA LYS A 135 -19.67 24.79 9.16
C LYS A 135 -20.11 25.99 8.34
#